data_AF-A0A1H4M986-F1
#
_entry.id   AF-A0A1H4M986-F1
#
_cell.length_a   1.000
_cell.length_b   1.000
_cell.length_c   1.000
_cell.angle_alpha   90.00
_cell.angle_beta   90.00
_cell.angle_gamma   90.00
#
_symmetry.space_group_name_H-M   'P 1'
#
loop_
_entity.id
_entity.type
_entity.pdbx_description
1 polymer ?
#
loop_
_entity_poly.entity_id
_entity_poly.type
_entity_poly.pdbx_seq_one_letter_code
_entity_poly.pdbx_strand_id
1 'polypeptide(L)'
;MKGIGTLALVVGICWAVFALSMDVSVATGSGGRVNNLGLMADRQLHTIVGGMIALAGLLMVLLSGKGSAQSATTATDTRPCPACAETIKNAAIKCRHCGADVAAEIGRPNHPSLEAPTSPAVAASPNDPDSPKKSSIEFKYLCFALICVIISAAVYHLTKASPIAINQPQKKAYEPKADEQVILGSGAFGCMSLSDFERAQDHYNRAEYSAWAEITADKYCFFRRDGEADIAWTVLQVRDDLMQIGIKRASEYSKNPDLGKFNYWTLKRWASPSPSR
;
A
#
# COMPACT_ATOMS: atom_id res chain seq x y z
N MET A 1 -1.26 17.74 -19.07
CA MET A 1 -0.48 16.72 -18.34
C MET A 1 0.05 17.19 -16.99
N LYS A 2 0.61 18.42 -16.87
CA LYS A 2 1.15 18.93 -15.59
C LYS A 2 0.19 18.89 -14.39
N GLY A 3 -1.09 19.23 -14.60
CA GLY A 3 -2.10 19.18 -13.53
C GLY A 3 -2.33 17.76 -12.98
N ILE A 4 -2.52 16.79 -13.88
CA ILE A 4 -2.69 15.37 -13.51
C ILE A 4 -1.43 14.82 -12.83
N GLY A 5 -0.24 15.15 -13.35
CA GLY A 5 1.03 14.75 -12.73
C GLY A 5 1.21 15.34 -11.32
N THR A 6 0.83 16.61 -11.13
CA THR A 6 0.89 17.26 -9.80
C THR A 6 -0.08 16.61 -8.82
N LEU A 7 -1.31 16.28 -9.25
CA LEU A 7 -2.28 15.56 -8.42
C LEU A 7 -1.75 14.17 -8.03
N ALA A 8 -1.26 13.39 -9.00
CA ALA A 8 -0.70 12.07 -8.75
C ALA A 8 0.49 12.13 -7.78
N LEU A 9 1.37 13.13 -7.91
CA LEU A 9 2.49 13.34 -7.01
C LEU A 9 2.01 13.61 -5.57
N VAL A 10 1.04 14.51 -5.39
CA VAL A 10 0.49 14.83 -4.06
C VAL A 10 -0.19 13.61 -3.45
N VAL A 11 -1.03 12.91 -4.21
CA VAL A 11 -1.71 11.70 -3.74
C VAL A 11 -0.72 10.61 -3.34
N GLY A 12 0.32 10.36 -4.15
CA GLY A 12 1.35 9.37 -3.86
C GLY A 12 2.15 9.70 -2.60
N ILE A 13 2.54 10.96 -2.41
CA ILE A 13 3.25 11.42 -1.20
C ILE A 13 2.35 11.25 0.04
N CYS A 14 1.08 11.67 -0.03
CA CYS A 14 0.13 11.49 1.07
C CYS A 14 -0.06 10.01 1.42
N TRP A 15 -0.19 9.14 0.43
CA TRP A 15 -0.31 7.69 0.62
C TRP A 15 0.95 7.10 1.26
N ALA A 16 2.14 7.53 0.85
CA ALA A 16 3.40 7.09 1.44
C ALA A 16 3.51 7.52 2.92
N VAL A 17 3.12 8.74 3.26
CA VAL A 17 3.08 9.22 4.66
C VAL A 17 2.09 8.41 5.50
N PHE A 18 0.91 8.10 4.96
CA PHE A 18 -0.04 7.19 5.61
C PHE A 18 0.59 5.82 5.88
N ALA A 19 1.22 5.20 4.87
CA ALA A 19 1.87 3.90 5.02
C ALA A 19 3.00 3.93 6.08
N LEU A 20 3.82 4.98 6.08
CA LEU A 20 4.89 5.16 7.07
C LEU A 20 4.37 5.38 8.50
N SER A 21 3.14 5.87 8.63
CA SER A 21 2.47 6.11 9.93
C SER A 21 1.75 4.88 10.47
N MET A 22 1.66 3.78 9.70
CA MET A 22 1.03 2.54 10.15
C MET A 22 1.85 1.88 11.27
N ASP A 23 1.18 1.58 12.38
CA ASP A 23 1.71 0.77 13.46
C ASP A 23 1.82 -0.68 13.00
N VAL A 24 3.04 -1.22 13.01
CA VAL A 24 3.34 -2.59 12.58
C VAL A 24 3.38 -3.58 13.73
N SER A 25 3.05 -3.13 14.95
CA SER A 25 3.18 -3.92 16.16
C SER A 25 1.83 -4.29 16.75
N VAL A 26 1.77 -5.49 17.34
CA VAL A 26 0.59 -5.98 18.08
C VAL A 26 0.95 -6.19 19.54
N ALA A 27 0.00 -5.92 20.43
CA ALA A 27 0.17 -6.18 21.86
C ALA A 27 0.19 -7.69 22.11
N THR A 28 1.18 -8.16 22.87
CA THR A 28 1.23 -9.55 23.36
C THR A 28 0.55 -9.63 24.72
N GLY A 29 -0.04 -10.78 25.05
CA GLY A 29 -0.70 -11.01 26.35
C GLY A 29 0.22 -10.85 27.57
N SER A 30 1.53 -10.75 27.36
CA SER A 30 2.56 -10.49 28.39
C SER A 30 2.88 -8.99 28.59
N GLY A 31 2.14 -8.07 27.94
CA GLY A 31 2.38 -6.62 28.04
C GLY A 31 3.51 -6.10 27.16
N GLY A 32 4.09 -6.95 26.30
CA GLY A 32 5.05 -6.56 25.28
C GLY A 32 4.36 -6.13 23.98
N ARG A 33 5.12 -5.48 23.09
CA ARG A 33 4.73 -5.27 21.69
C ARG A 33 5.72 -6.00 20.82
N VAL A 34 5.22 -6.79 19.88
CA VAL A 34 6.05 -7.47 18.88
C VAL A 34 5.65 -6.98 17.50
N ASN A 35 6.64 -6.81 16.63
CA ASN A 35 6.39 -6.42 15.25
C ASN A 35 5.77 -7.61 14.52
N ASN A 36 4.56 -7.41 14.01
CA ASN A 36 3.87 -8.41 13.23
C ASN A 36 4.41 -8.36 11.79
N LEU A 37 5.00 -9.47 11.34
CA LEU A 37 5.57 -9.57 9.99
C LEU A 37 4.52 -9.30 8.90
N GLY A 38 3.26 -9.69 9.12
CA GLY A 38 2.15 -9.43 8.21
C GLY A 38 1.79 -7.95 8.12
N LEU A 39 1.68 -7.25 9.27
CA LEU A 39 1.45 -5.79 9.26
C LEU A 39 2.66 -5.03 8.70
N MET A 40 3.87 -5.54 8.92
CA MET A 40 5.08 -4.98 8.33
C MET A 40 5.10 -5.16 6.80
N ALA A 41 4.70 -6.33 6.29
CA ALA A 41 4.53 -6.59 4.87
C ALA A 41 3.44 -5.71 4.25
N ASP A 42 2.33 -5.49 4.97
CA ASP A 42 1.24 -4.62 4.52
C ASP A 42 1.69 -3.15 4.43
N ARG A 43 2.43 -2.66 5.44
CA ARG A 43 3.08 -1.34 5.39
C ARG A 43 4.04 -1.22 4.21
N GLN A 44 4.85 -2.24 3.94
CA GLN A 44 5.77 -2.26 2.80
C GLN A 44 5.02 -2.17 1.48
N LEU A 45 3.94 -2.96 1.30
CA LEU A 45 3.10 -2.92 0.10
C LEU A 45 2.52 -1.52 -0.11
N HIS A 46 1.91 -0.91 0.91
CA HIS A 46 1.36 0.44 0.81
C HIS A 46 2.44 1.50 0.51
N THR A 47 3.64 1.36 1.09
CA THR A 47 4.77 2.26 0.84
C THR A 47 5.25 2.15 -0.60
N ILE A 48 5.36 0.93 -1.14
CA ILE A 48 5.74 0.68 -2.54
C ILE A 48 4.70 1.28 -3.49
N VAL A 49 3.41 1.02 -3.26
CA VAL A 49 2.32 1.56 -4.09
C VAL A 49 2.33 3.09 -4.07
N GLY A 50 2.38 3.71 -2.89
CA GLY A 50 2.45 5.17 -2.75
C GLY A 50 3.70 5.77 -3.44
N GLY A 51 4.85 5.12 -3.27
CA GLY A 51 6.11 5.50 -3.92
C GLY A 51 6.04 5.44 -5.45
N MET A 52 5.44 4.38 -6.01
CA MET A 52 5.26 4.23 -7.46
C MET A 52 4.34 5.31 -8.04
N ILE A 53 3.24 5.64 -7.33
CA ILE A 53 2.33 6.72 -7.73
C ILE A 53 3.04 8.07 -7.68
N ALA A 54 3.80 8.35 -6.61
CA ALA A 54 4.57 9.58 -6.47
C ALA A 54 5.64 9.71 -7.57
N LEU A 55 6.36 8.63 -7.87
CA LEU A 55 7.36 8.59 -8.93
C LEU A 55 6.74 8.83 -10.31
N ALA A 56 5.61 8.18 -10.62
CA ALA A 56 4.88 8.40 -11.87
C ALA A 56 4.42 9.86 -11.99
N GLY A 57 3.86 10.45 -10.92
CA GLY A 57 3.48 11.86 -10.87
C GLY A 57 4.67 12.79 -11.10
N LEU A 58 5.80 12.52 -10.43
CA LEU A 58 7.04 13.28 -10.60
C LEU A 58 7.55 13.22 -12.04
N LEU A 59 7.62 12.02 -12.64
CA LEU A 59 8.04 11.84 -14.03
C LEU A 59 7.11 12.59 -14.98
N MET A 60 5.79 12.54 -14.77
CA MET A 60 4.84 13.31 -15.57
C MET A 60 5.06 14.82 -15.44
N VAL A 61 5.38 15.34 -14.26
CA VAL A 61 5.68 16.77 -14.06
C VAL A 61 6.97 17.18 -14.76
N LEU A 62 8.04 16.39 -14.61
CA LEU A 62 9.36 16.66 -15.20
C LEU A 62 9.35 16.54 -16.73
N LEU A 63 8.72 15.48 -17.27
CA LEU A 63 8.69 15.21 -18.71
C LEU A 63 7.63 16.06 -19.45
N SER A 64 6.64 16.61 -18.75
CA SER A 64 5.69 17.57 -19.34
C SER A 64 6.30 18.95 -19.62
N GLY A 65 7.61 19.13 -19.41
CA GLY A 65 8.34 20.39 -19.58
C GLY A 65 8.66 20.78 -21.02
N LYS A 66 8.42 19.92 -22.03
CA LYS A 66 8.88 20.22 -23.41
C LYS A 66 7.97 19.59 -24.46
N GLY A 67 6.74 20.09 -24.54
CA GLY A 67 5.75 19.58 -25.50
C GLY A 67 4.66 20.58 -25.89
N SER A 68 4.92 21.89 -25.75
CA SER A 68 4.10 22.93 -26.38
C SER A 68 4.99 23.85 -27.19
N ALA A 69 5.72 23.26 -28.12
CA ALA A 69 6.10 23.92 -29.35
C ALA A 69 5.27 23.26 -30.47
N GLN A 70 3.95 23.46 -30.43
CA GLN A 70 3.09 23.20 -31.59
C GLN A 70 2.14 24.38 -31.72
N SER A 71 2.55 25.28 -32.61
CA SER A 71 1.71 25.90 -33.64
C SER A 71 0.51 26.72 -33.20
N ALA A 72 0.76 28.01 -32.94
CA ALA A 72 -0.27 29.06 -33.06
C ALA A 72 0.31 30.39 -33.59
N THR A 73 1.33 30.34 -34.47
CA THR A 73 1.89 31.57 -35.09
C THR A 73 2.31 31.41 -36.56
N THR A 74 1.93 30.33 -37.23
CA THR A 74 2.23 30.13 -38.67
C THR A 74 1.04 29.56 -39.45
N ALA A 75 -0.17 29.96 -39.08
CA ALA A 75 -1.36 29.72 -39.91
C ALA A 75 -1.55 30.80 -41.01
N THR A 76 -0.67 31.80 -41.08
CA THR A 76 -0.80 32.95 -41.99
C THR A 76 0.25 33.04 -43.09
N ASP A 77 1.24 32.13 -43.17
CA ASP A 77 2.34 32.25 -44.14
C ASP A 77 2.32 31.19 -45.27
N THR A 78 1.16 30.55 -45.47
CA THR A 78 0.94 29.57 -46.53
C THR A 78 -0.38 29.82 -47.25
N ARG A 79 -0.38 29.63 -48.57
CA ARG A 79 -1.55 29.73 -49.45
C ARG A 79 -1.54 28.62 -50.50
N PRO A 80 -2.68 28.24 -51.11
CA PRO A 80 -2.70 27.27 -52.20
C PRO A 80 -2.12 27.87 -53.49
N CYS A 81 -1.41 27.05 -54.27
CA CYS A 81 -0.94 27.42 -55.60
C CYS A 81 -2.13 27.56 -56.57
N PRO A 82 -2.27 28.66 -57.33
CA PRO A 82 -3.39 28.86 -58.24
C PRO A 82 -3.41 27.90 -59.45
N ALA A 83 -2.28 27.26 -59.77
CA ALA A 83 -2.18 26.36 -60.92
C ALA A 83 -2.50 24.89 -60.59
N CYS A 84 -2.10 24.40 -59.41
CA CYS A 84 -2.24 22.99 -59.05
C CYS A 84 -2.79 22.74 -57.63
N ALA A 85 -3.22 23.78 -56.92
CA ALA A 85 -3.76 23.74 -55.56
C ALA A 85 -2.82 23.24 -54.44
N GLU A 86 -1.57 22.91 -54.75
CA GLU A 86 -0.57 22.49 -53.76
C GLU A 86 -0.26 23.63 -52.76
N THR A 87 -0.05 23.30 -51.49
CA THR A 87 0.22 24.32 -50.45
C THR A 87 1.62 24.90 -50.61
N ILE A 88 1.72 26.22 -50.81
CA ILE A 88 2.97 26.95 -50.99
C ILE A 88 3.11 28.06 -49.93
N LYS A 89 4.33 28.54 -49.67
CA LYS A 89 4.56 29.70 -48.80
C LYS A 89 4.09 30.98 -49.49
N ASN A 90 3.63 31.99 -48.75
CA ASN A 90 3.22 33.28 -49.35
C ASN A 90 4.37 33.98 -50.09
N ALA A 91 5.60 33.82 -49.59
CA ALA A 91 6.82 34.31 -50.23
C ALA A 91 7.30 33.46 -51.45
N ALA A 92 6.62 32.36 -51.79
CA ALA A 92 7.03 31.55 -52.94
C ALA A 92 6.78 32.31 -54.25
N ILE A 93 7.82 32.36 -55.10
CA ILE A 93 7.76 32.89 -56.48
C ILE A 93 7.60 31.80 -57.54
N LYS A 94 7.78 30.53 -57.16
CA LYS A 94 7.64 29.37 -58.04
C LYS A 94 7.15 28.15 -57.29
N CYS A 95 6.19 27.42 -57.85
CA CYS A 95 5.67 26.20 -57.25
C CYS A 95 6.64 25.03 -57.49
N ARG A 96 7.01 24.31 -56.43
CA ARG A 96 7.90 23.14 -56.53
C ARG A 96 7.24 21.94 -57.22
N HIS A 97 5.91 21.86 -57.18
CA HIS A 97 5.17 20.71 -57.69
C HIS A 97 4.89 20.80 -59.19
N CYS A 98 4.29 21.90 -59.65
CA CYS A 98 3.93 22.09 -61.05
C CYS A 98 4.90 22.99 -61.83
N GLY A 99 5.84 23.65 -61.15
CA GLY A 99 6.80 24.55 -61.80
C GLY A 99 6.25 25.90 -62.25
N ALA A 100 4.95 26.19 -62.04
CA ALA A 100 4.35 27.47 -62.39
C ALA A 100 4.90 28.63 -61.54
N ASP A 101 5.10 29.78 -62.16
CA ASP A 101 5.47 31.01 -61.45
C ASP A 101 4.25 31.58 -60.71
N VAL A 102 4.44 32.03 -59.48
CA VAL A 102 3.39 32.52 -58.59
C VAL A 102 3.80 33.88 -58.00
N ALA A 103 2.89 34.84 -57.90
CA ALA A 103 3.23 36.19 -57.44
C ALA A 103 3.43 36.22 -55.92
N ALA A 104 4.65 36.37 -55.42
CA ALA A 104 4.91 36.44 -53.98
C ALA A 104 4.08 37.55 -53.32
N GLU A 105 3.28 37.18 -52.33
CA GLU A 105 2.64 38.15 -51.45
C GLU A 105 3.66 38.56 -50.40
N ILE A 106 4.49 39.53 -50.76
CA ILE A 106 5.37 40.21 -49.81
C ILE A 106 4.45 40.88 -48.80
N GLY A 107 4.45 40.41 -47.56
CA GLY A 107 3.58 40.90 -46.50
C GLY A 107 3.53 42.42 -46.50
N ARG A 108 2.39 42.99 -46.89
CA ARG A 108 2.13 44.41 -46.69
C ARG A 108 2.16 44.65 -45.18
N PRO A 109 3.04 45.51 -44.64
CA PRO A 109 2.74 46.11 -43.36
C PRO A 109 1.45 46.92 -43.56
N ASN A 110 0.49 46.72 -42.67
CA ASN A 110 -0.80 47.43 -42.64
C ASN A 110 -0.61 48.91 -42.98
N HIS A 111 -1.06 49.34 -44.16
CA HIS A 111 -1.22 50.75 -44.47
C HIS A 111 -2.71 51.06 -44.45
N PRO A 112 -3.17 52.03 -43.63
CA PRO A 112 -4.57 52.42 -43.58
C PRO A 112 -4.99 53.04 -44.91
N SER A 113 -6.13 52.57 -45.42
CA SER A 113 -6.86 53.14 -46.56
C SER A 113 -7.12 54.63 -46.33
N LEU A 114 -6.72 55.47 -47.28
CA LEU A 114 -7.35 56.77 -47.50
C LEU A 114 -8.60 56.56 -48.36
N GLU A 115 -9.76 56.47 -47.71
CA GLU A 115 -11.03 56.88 -48.31
C GLU A 115 -11.81 57.66 -47.26
N ALA A 116 -12.26 58.85 -47.63
CA ALA A 116 -13.23 59.69 -46.93
C ALA A 116 -14.24 60.20 -47.96
N PRO A 117 -15.40 60.77 -47.58
CA PRO A 117 -16.34 60.33 -46.54
C PRO A 117 -17.81 60.35 -47.06
N THR A 118 -18.68 59.48 -46.52
CA THR A 118 -20.14 59.75 -46.52
C THR A 118 -20.84 59.11 -45.32
N SER A 119 -21.47 59.99 -44.53
CA SER A 119 -22.34 59.86 -43.34
C SER A 119 -23.54 58.89 -43.47
N PRO A 120 -24.40 58.69 -42.43
CA PRO A 120 -24.15 58.53 -40.99
C PRO A 120 -24.90 57.31 -40.36
N ALA A 121 -24.47 56.95 -39.15
CA ALA A 121 -25.26 56.42 -38.01
C ALA A 121 -26.18 55.20 -38.21
N VAL A 122 -25.82 54.05 -37.62
CA VAL A 122 -26.70 53.25 -36.73
C VAL A 122 -25.84 52.44 -35.73
N ALA A 123 -26.08 52.71 -34.44
CA ALA A 123 -25.91 51.87 -33.24
C ALA A 123 -24.83 50.77 -33.20
N ALA A 124 -23.74 51.06 -32.47
CA ALA A 124 -22.92 50.04 -31.83
C ALA A 124 -23.61 49.57 -30.53
N SER A 125 -23.88 48.27 -30.44
CA SER A 125 -24.24 47.57 -29.21
C SER A 125 -22.95 47.16 -28.46
N PRO A 126 -22.91 47.21 -27.12
CA PRO A 126 -21.68 47.04 -26.37
C PRO A 126 -21.38 45.57 -26.04
N ASN A 127 -20.10 45.23 -26.17
CA ASN A 127 -19.31 44.32 -25.33
C ASN A 127 -19.90 42.94 -24.99
N ASP A 128 -19.34 41.92 -25.64
CA ASP A 128 -19.39 40.53 -25.17
C ASP A 128 -18.40 40.36 -23.99
N PRO A 129 -18.85 40.06 -22.76
CA PRO A 129 -17.99 39.96 -21.60
C PRO A 129 -17.37 38.56 -21.49
N ASP A 130 -16.06 38.55 -21.29
CA ASP A 130 -15.30 37.59 -20.49
C ASP A 130 -15.87 36.16 -20.38
N SER A 131 -15.34 35.26 -21.22
CA SER A 131 -15.36 33.84 -20.90
C SER A 131 -14.50 33.60 -19.63
N PRO A 132 -15.08 33.06 -18.54
CA PRO A 132 -14.33 32.89 -17.30
C PRO A 132 -13.38 31.71 -17.43
N LYS A 133 -12.09 31.95 -17.18
CA LYS A 133 -11.08 30.91 -16.85
C LYS A 133 -11.49 30.19 -15.54
N LYS A 134 -12.52 29.34 -15.61
CA LYS A 134 -13.14 28.66 -14.45
C LYS A 134 -12.41 27.39 -14.01
N SER A 135 -11.38 26.94 -14.73
CA SER A 135 -10.80 25.60 -14.54
C SER A 135 -9.68 25.52 -13.48
N SER A 136 -8.92 26.59 -13.20
CA SER A 136 -7.74 26.50 -12.32
C SER A 136 -8.03 26.71 -10.83
N ILE A 137 -9.16 27.32 -10.50
CA ILE A 137 -9.57 27.61 -9.12
C ILE A 137 -10.25 26.38 -8.49
N GLU A 138 -11.15 25.73 -9.23
CA GLU A 138 -11.83 24.49 -8.83
C GLU A 138 -10.85 23.36 -8.48
N PHE A 139 -9.77 23.22 -9.27
CA PHE A 139 -8.77 22.18 -9.04
C PHE A 139 -7.99 22.36 -7.73
N LYS A 140 -7.73 23.62 -7.32
CA LYS A 140 -7.02 23.90 -6.06
C LYS A 140 -7.89 23.53 -4.85
N TYR A 141 -9.18 23.83 -4.90
CA TYR A 141 -10.11 23.48 -3.83
C TYR A 141 -10.33 21.97 -3.73
N LEU A 142 -10.37 21.25 -4.85
CA LEU A 142 -10.45 19.78 -4.85
C LEU A 142 -9.21 19.15 -4.19
N CYS A 143 -8.00 19.61 -4.53
CA CYS A 143 -6.76 19.15 -3.90
C CYS A 143 -6.73 19.48 -2.41
N PHE A 144 -7.13 20.69 -2.02
CA PHE A 144 -7.18 21.08 -0.61
C PHE A 144 -8.18 20.23 0.18
N ALA A 145 -9.38 19.98 -0.36
CA ALA A 145 -10.38 19.13 0.27
C ALA A 145 -9.89 17.68 0.42
N LEU A 146 -9.22 17.13 -0.59
CA LEU A 146 -8.65 15.77 -0.52
C LEU A 146 -7.57 15.68 0.57
N ILE A 147 -6.68 16.69 0.65
CA ILE A 147 -5.65 16.77 1.69
C ILE A 147 -6.32 16.86 3.08
N CYS A 148 -7.35 17.69 3.25
CA CYS A 148 -8.09 17.80 4.51
C CYS A 148 -8.76 16.47 4.91
N VAL A 149 -9.34 15.73 3.97
CA VAL A 149 -9.94 14.42 4.24
C VAL A 149 -8.88 13.40 4.64
N ILE A 150 -7.73 13.36 3.96
CA ILE A 150 -6.63 12.44 4.30
C ILE A 150 -6.04 12.79 5.67
N ILE A 151 -5.79 14.07 5.96
CA ILE A 151 -5.32 14.52 7.27
C ILE A 151 -6.35 14.16 8.35
N SER A 152 -7.64 14.36 8.09
CA SER A 152 -8.70 14.02 9.05
C SER A 152 -8.78 12.51 9.29
N ALA A 153 -8.62 11.68 8.26
CA ALA A 153 -8.55 10.23 8.39
C ALA A 153 -7.29 9.78 9.15
N ALA A 154 -6.13 10.36 8.85
CA ALA A 154 -4.89 10.09 9.56
C ALA A 154 -5.01 10.48 11.05
N VAL A 155 -5.55 11.67 11.36
CA VAL A 155 -5.84 12.11 12.74
C VAL A 155 -6.86 11.19 13.41
N TYR A 156 -7.90 10.75 12.71
CA TYR A 156 -8.87 9.78 13.24
C TYR A 156 -8.21 8.43 13.60
N HIS A 157 -7.30 7.93 12.76
CA HIS A 157 -6.55 6.71 13.04
C HIS A 157 -5.53 6.89 14.18
N LEU A 158 -4.85 8.05 14.23
CA LEU A 158 -3.92 8.40 15.31
C LEU A 158 -4.65 8.58 16.65
N THR A 159 -5.86 9.13 16.66
CA THR A 159 -6.67 9.33 17.87
C THR A 159 -7.40 8.06 18.31
N LYS A 160 -7.66 7.11 17.41
CA LYS A 160 -8.11 5.76 17.76
C LYS A 160 -7.02 4.89 18.37
N ALA A 161 -5.75 5.28 18.27
CA ALA A 161 -4.64 4.61 18.93
C ALA A 161 -4.57 5.04 20.40
N SER A 162 -5.54 4.60 21.19
CA SER A 162 -5.39 4.15 22.58
C SER A 162 -6.79 3.84 23.12
N PRO A 163 -7.26 2.57 23.10
CA PRO A 163 -7.93 2.14 24.30
C PRO A 163 -6.91 2.40 25.40
N ILE A 164 -7.18 3.39 26.24
CA ILE A 164 -6.56 3.54 27.55
C ILE A 164 -6.34 2.12 28.05
N ALA A 165 -5.08 1.76 28.31
CA ALA A 165 -4.77 0.55 29.02
C ALA A 165 -5.43 0.68 30.39
N ILE A 166 -6.72 0.35 30.44
CA ILE A 166 -7.39 -0.02 31.67
C ILE A 166 -6.48 -1.10 32.19
N ASN A 167 -5.89 -0.85 33.36
CA ASN A 167 -5.16 -1.82 34.14
C ASN A 167 -6.02 -3.08 34.24
N GLN A 168 -5.95 -3.95 33.23
CA GLN A 168 -6.30 -5.33 33.41
C GLN A 168 -5.27 -5.79 34.42
N PRO A 169 -5.71 -6.28 35.59
CA PRO A 169 -4.79 -6.87 36.54
C PRO A 169 -3.96 -7.87 35.74
N GLN A 170 -2.64 -7.66 35.68
CA GLN A 170 -1.72 -8.56 34.98
C GLN A 170 -2.10 -9.97 35.40
N LYS A 171 -2.81 -10.69 34.52
CA LYS A 171 -3.29 -12.02 34.82
C LYS A 171 -2.01 -12.83 34.94
N LYS A 172 -1.60 -13.08 36.19
CA LYS A 172 -0.34 -13.72 36.54
C LYS A 172 -0.17 -14.90 35.58
N ALA A 173 0.91 -14.86 34.79
CA ALA A 173 1.17 -15.88 33.78
C ALA A 173 1.08 -17.24 34.46
N TYR A 174 0.25 -18.12 33.90
CA TYR A 174 0.07 -19.45 34.45
C TYR A 174 1.41 -20.19 34.41
N GLU A 175 1.84 -20.71 35.54
CA GLU A 175 3.10 -21.41 35.70
C GLU A 175 2.82 -22.87 36.03
N PRO A 176 2.87 -23.78 35.04
CA PRO A 176 2.57 -25.19 35.26
C PRO A 176 3.60 -25.84 36.18
N LYS A 177 3.14 -26.72 37.07
CA LYS A 177 4.01 -27.49 37.99
C LYS A 177 4.10 -28.95 37.58
N ALA A 178 5.15 -29.63 38.04
CA ALA A 178 5.23 -31.09 37.91
C ALA A 178 3.99 -31.75 38.54
N ASP A 179 3.55 -32.84 37.91
CA ASP A 179 2.34 -33.63 38.20
C ASP A 179 1.00 -32.91 37.99
N GLU A 180 1.01 -31.67 37.50
CA GLU A 180 -0.20 -30.94 37.13
C GLU A 180 -0.76 -31.40 35.78
N GLN A 181 -2.08 -31.31 35.61
CA GLN A 181 -2.72 -31.49 34.32
C GLN A 181 -2.96 -30.18 33.60
N VAL A 182 -2.51 -30.12 32.35
CA VAL A 182 -2.58 -28.94 31.50
C VAL A 182 -3.29 -29.24 30.19
N ILE A 183 -3.91 -28.22 29.62
CA ILE A 183 -4.36 -28.21 28.23
C ILE A 183 -3.38 -27.31 27.46
N LEU A 184 -3.03 -27.71 26.24
CA LEU A 184 -2.15 -26.92 25.38
C LEU A 184 -2.95 -25.98 24.48
N GLY A 185 -2.37 -24.87 24.03
CA GLY A 185 -2.99 -23.99 23.02
C GLY A 185 -3.01 -24.61 21.62
N SER A 186 -3.81 -24.06 20.69
CA SER A 186 -3.92 -24.52 19.29
C SER A 186 -2.64 -24.36 18.46
N GLY A 187 -1.65 -23.61 18.93
CA GLY A 187 -0.34 -23.49 18.29
C GLY A 187 0.76 -24.34 18.93
N ALA A 188 0.43 -25.18 19.91
CA ALA A 188 1.42 -25.95 20.64
C ALA A 188 1.96 -27.11 19.80
N PHE A 189 3.27 -27.27 19.84
CA PHE A 189 3.94 -28.48 19.36
C PHE A 189 4.93 -28.98 20.40
N GLY A 190 5.42 -30.19 20.22
CA GLY A 190 6.49 -30.71 21.05
C GLY A 190 7.21 -31.86 20.37
N CYS A 191 8.41 -32.16 20.83
CA CYS A 191 9.22 -33.26 20.31
C CYS A 191 9.77 -34.10 21.45
N MET A 192 9.98 -35.39 21.22
CA MET A 192 10.52 -36.30 22.23
C MET A 192 11.94 -35.92 22.65
N SER A 193 12.77 -35.53 21.67
CA SER A 193 14.11 -35.01 21.94
C SER A 193 14.06 -33.51 22.19
N LEU A 194 14.80 -33.07 23.22
CA LEU A 194 15.01 -31.65 23.49
C LEU A 194 15.70 -30.96 22.31
N SER A 195 16.69 -31.62 21.68
CA SER A 195 17.42 -31.04 20.54
C SER A 195 16.53 -30.77 19.34
N ASP A 196 15.59 -31.69 19.06
CA ASP A 196 14.67 -31.55 17.94
C ASP A 196 13.61 -30.50 18.23
N PHE A 197 13.15 -30.43 19.50
CA PHE A 197 12.27 -29.37 19.95
C PHE A 197 12.93 -27.99 19.80
N GLU A 198 14.16 -27.82 20.27
CA GLU A 198 14.90 -26.56 20.17
C GLU A 198 15.14 -26.14 18.71
N ARG A 199 15.54 -27.09 17.85
CA ARG A 199 15.70 -26.86 16.41
C ARG A 199 14.39 -26.44 15.76
N ALA A 200 13.29 -27.14 16.04
CA ALA A 200 11.97 -26.78 15.55
C ALA A 200 11.54 -25.39 16.05
N GLN A 201 11.74 -25.10 17.34
CA GLN A 201 11.41 -23.81 17.94
C GLN A 201 12.19 -22.66 17.31
N ASP A 202 13.45 -22.89 16.98
CA ASP A 202 14.33 -21.93 16.32
C ASP A 202 13.83 -21.57 14.91
N HIS A 203 13.50 -22.59 14.08
CA HIS A 203 12.85 -22.37 12.78
C HIS A 203 11.49 -21.67 12.92
N TYR A 204 10.67 -22.07 13.91
CA TYR A 204 9.38 -21.44 14.19
C TYR A 204 9.54 -19.95 14.53
N ASN A 205 10.51 -19.60 15.38
CA ASN A 205 10.79 -18.22 15.79
C ASN A 205 11.30 -17.36 14.62
N ARG A 206 12.00 -17.96 13.65
CA ARG A 206 12.42 -17.30 12.41
C ARG A 206 11.33 -17.26 11.32
N ALA A 207 10.15 -17.80 11.58
CA ALA A 207 9.08 -17.97 10.59
C ALA A 207 9.48 -18.83 9.37
N GLU A 208 10.42 -19.76 9.55
CA GLU A 208 10.85 -20.74 8.54
C GLU A 208 9.92 -21.97 8.58
N TYR A 209 8.64 -21.76 8.30
CA TYR A 209 7.60 -22.77 8.54
C TYR A 209 7.77 -24.07 7.74
N SER A 210 8.40 -24.03 6.56
CA SER A 210 8.69 -25.25 5.79
C SER A 210 9.69 -26.15 6.51
N ALA A 211 10.77 -25.57 7.05
CA ALA A 211 11.78 -26.32 7.81
C ALA A 211 11.24 -26.79 9.16
N TRP A 212 10.45 -25.94 9.84
CA TRP A 212 9.72 -26.35 11.04
C TRP A 212 8.77 -27.52 10.76
N ALA A 213 8.01 -27.47 9.65
CA ALA A 213 7.08 -28.52 9.27
C ALA A 213 7.80 -29.84 8.95
N GLU A 214 8.98 -29.77 8.31
CA GLU A 214 9.79 -30.95 8.03
C GLU A 214 10.23 -31.67 9.32
N ILE A 215 10.65 -30.91 10.35
CA ILE A 215 11.03 -31.49 11.65
C ILE A 215 9.81 -32.01 12.40
N THR A 216 8.72 -31.24 12.44
CA THR A 216 7.52 -31.59 13.23
C THR A 216 6.63 -32.63 12.58
N ALA A 217 6.84 -32.94 11.29
CA ALA A 217 6.19 -34.05 10.60
C ALA A 217 6.76 -35.43 11.01
N ASP A 218 7.88 -35.49 11.73
CA ASP A 218 8.42 -36.73 12.26
C ASP A 218 7.48 -37.33 13.31
N LYS A 219 7.40 -38.67 13.38
CA LYS A 219 6.61 -39.42 14.37
C LYS A 219 7.04 -39.16 15.83
N TYR A 220 8.22 -38.56 16.02
CA TYR A 220 8.73 -38.19 17.34
C TYR A 220 8.33 -36.78 17.78
N CYS A 221 7.59 -36.05 16.95
CA CYS A 221 7.01 -34.77 17.28
C CYS A 221 5.48 -34.82 17.20
N PHE A 222 4.84 -33.89 17.91
CA PHE A 222 3.43 -33.63 17.75
C PHE A 222 3.23 -32.16 17.43
N PHE A 223 2.23 -31.87 16.62
CA PHE A 223 1.70 -30.53 16.41
C PHE A 223 0.20 -30.59 16.61
N ARG A 224 -0.30 -29.80 17.56
CA ARG A 224 -1.72 -29.78 17.89
C ARG A 224 -2.49 -29.14 16.73
N ARG A 225 -3.19 -29.98 15.96
CA ARG A 225 -4.18 -29.52 14.97
C ARG A 225 -5.55 -29.31 15.61
N ASP A 226 -6.35 -28.46 14.98
CA ASP A 226 -7.72 -28.17 15.36
C ASP A 226 -8.53 -29.47 15.44
N GLY A 227 -8.79 -29.97 16.65
CA GLY A 227 -9.46 -31.26 16.89
C GLY A 227 -8.95 -32.02 18.12
N GLU A 228 -7.70 -31.77 18.55
CA GLU A 228 -7.11 -32.40 19.76
C GLU A 228 -7.31 -31.54 21.02
N ALA A 229 -8.36 -30.72 21.03
CA ALA A 229 -8.50 -29.65 22.02
C ALA A 229 -8.65 -30.18 23.46
N ASP A 230 -9.19 -31.39 23.57
CA ASP A 230 -9.64 -32.01 24.82
C ASP A 230 -8.61 -32.96 25.44
N ILE A 231 -7.39 -33.02 24.90
CA ILE A 231 -6.32 -33.86 25.48
C ILE A 231 -5.71 -33.13 26.67
N ALA A 232 -5.87 -33.74 27.85
CA ALA A 232 -5.19 -33.32 29.07
C ALA A 232 -3.79 -33.96 29.16
N TRP A 233 -2.78 -33.13 29.34
CA TRP A 233 -1.38 -33.53 29.44
C TRP A 233 -0.93 -33.48 30.89
N THR A 234 -0.16 -34.47 31.33
CA THR A 234 0.49 -34.40 32.64
C THR A 234 1.88 -33.80 32.49
N VAL A 235 2.18 -32.77 33.27
CA VAL A 235 3.51 -32.19 33.34
C VAL A 235 4.40 -33.15 34.15
N LEU A 236 5.47 -33.64 33.53
CA LEU A 236 6.40 -34.57 34.16
C LEU A 236 7.55 -33.83 34.84
N GLN A 237 8.05 -32.79 34.19
CA GLN A 237 9.11 -31.93 34.73
C GLN A 237 9.07 -30.57 34.05
N VAL A 238 9.64 -29.57 34.72
CA VAL A 238 9.72 -28.19 34.26
C VAL A 238 11.18 -27.74 34.35
N ARG A 239 11.68 -27.12 33.29
CA ARG A 239 13.04 -26.55 33.22
C ARG A 239 12.96 -25.21 32.48
N ASP A 240 13.21 -24.12 33.21
CA ASP A 240 13.13 -22.76 32.67
C ASP A 240 11.79 -22.53 31.95
N ASP A 241 11.80 -22.23 30.65
CA ASP A 241 10.60 -22.02 29.84
C ASP A 241 10.04 -23.29 29.19
N LEU A 242 10.69 -24.43 29.44
CA LEU A 242 10.34 -25.73 28.89
C LEU A 242 9.65 -26.60 29.93
N MET A 243 8.81 -27.49 29.44
CA MET A 243 8.25 -28.57 30.23
C MET A 243 8.24 -29.85 29.42
N GLN A 244 8.43 -30.97 30.12
CA GLN A 244 8.18 -32.28 29.55
C GLN A 244 6.77 -32.73 29.95
N ILE A 245 6.03 -33.22 28.98
CA ILE A 245 4.64 -33.64 29.14
C ILE A 245 4.41 -35.06 28.64
N GLY A 246 3.40 -35.72 29.19
CA GLY A 246 2.95 -37.04 28.74
C GLY A 246 1.50 -37.29 29.08
N ILE A 247 0.85 -38.18 28.32
CA ILE A 247 -0.51 -38.63 28.62
C ILE A 247 -0.41 -39.76 29.65
N LYS A 248 -1.25 -39.75 30.69
CA LYS A 248 -1.28 -40.82 31.74
C LYS A 248 -2.64 -41.50 31.90
N ARG A 249 -3.73 -40.96 31.34
CA ARG A 249 -5.09 -41.47 31.55
C ARG A 249 -5.58 -42.28 30.37
N ALA A 250 -6.08 -43.50 30.60
CA ALA A 250 -6.60 -44.40 29.57
C ALA A 250 -7.60 -43.71 28.62
N SER A 251 -8.48 -42.86 29.14
CA SER A 251 -9.44 -42.09 28.33
C SER A 251 -8.79 -41.13 27.34
N GLU A 252 -7.62 -40.58 27.68
CA GLU A 252 -6.87 -39.68 26.80
C GLU A 252 -6.05 -40.47 25.77
N TYR A 253 -5.49 -41.63 26.15
CA TYR A 253 -4.86 -42.55 25.20
C TYR A 253 -5.81 -42.97 24.07
N SER A 254 -7.09 -43.21 24.39
CA SER A 254 -8.08 -43.59 23.37
C SER A 254 -8.37 -42.47 22.36
N LYS A 255 -8.13 -41.20 22.71
CA LYS A 255 -8.33 -40.07 21.78
C LYS A 255 -7.18 -39.92 20.79
N ASN A 256 -5.95 -40.17 21.24
CA ASN A 256 -4.78 -40.19 20.35
C ASN A 256 -3.72 -41.19 20.88
N PRO A 257 -3.73 -42.46 20.40
CA PRO A 257 -2.89 -43.52 20.94
C PRO A 257 -1.40 -43.35 20.59
N ASP A 258 -1.07 -42.56 19.57
CA ASP A 258 0.32 -42.34 19.17
C ASP A 258 1.02 -41.36 20.12
N LEU A 259 0.31 -40.33 20.58
CA LEU A 259 0.82 -39.38 21.58
C LEU A 259 1.02 -40.02 22.96
N GLY A 260 0.27 -41.07 23.27
CA GLY A 260 0.38 -41.72 24.58
C GLY A 260 1.67 -42.53 24.78
N LYS A 261 2.34 -42.92 23.69
CA LYS A 261 3.51 -43.82 23.74
C LYS A 261 4.77 -43.13 24.26
N PHE A 262 4.79 -41.80 24.24
CA PHE A 262 6.01 -41.03 24.45
C PHE A 262 5.78 -39.80 25.32
N ASN A 263 6.89 -39.25 25.80
CA ASN A 263 6.93 -37.97 26.49
C ASN A 263 7.56 -36.93 25.58
N TYR A 264 7.08 -35.69 25.65
CA TYR A 264 7.47 -34.63 24.72
C TYR A 264 7.91 -33.38 25.46
N TRP A 265 8.91 -32.69 24.92
CA TRP A 265 9.30 -31.35 25.33
C TRP A 265 8.47 -30.31 24.60
N THR A 266 8.00 -29.30 25.33
CA THR A 266 7.23 -28.18 24.81
C THR A 266 7.42 -26.94 25.70
N LEU A 267 6.77 -25.83 25.37
CA LEU A 267 6.87 -24.57 26.11
C LEU A 267 5.78 -24.40 27.17
N LYS A 268 6.15 -23.89 28.35
CA LYS A 268 5.22 -23.57 29.46
C LYS A 268 4.14 -22.59 29.03
N ARG A 269 4.50 -21.60 28.20
CA ARG A 269 3.58 -20.53 27.75
C ARG A 269 2.41 -21.03 26.91
N TRP A 270 2.48 -22.25 26.38
CA TRP A 270 1.36 -22.86 25.66
C TRP A 270 0.43 -23.65 26.58
N ALA A 271 0.80 -23.85 27.84
CA ALA A 271 -0.02 -24.53 28.82
C ALA A 271 -1.11 -23.61 29.38
N SER A 272 -2.24 -24.20 29.71
CA SER A 272 -3.31 -23.61 30.51
C SER A 272 -3.80 -24.65 31.50
N PRO A 273 -4.29 -24.24 32.69
CA PRO A 273 -4.78 -25.18 33.68
C PRO A 273 -5.93 -25.99 33.09
N SER A 274 -5.85 -27.32 33.23
CA SER A 274 -6.97 -28.18 32.86
C SER A 274 -8.13 -27.91 33.82
N PRO A 275 -9.37 -27.67 33.34
CA PRO A 275 -10.51 -27.54 34.23
C PRO A 275 -10.61 -28.83 35.05
N SER A 276 -10.52 -28.70 36.37
CA SER A 276 -10.70 -29.81 37.30
C SER A 276 -12.05 -30.44 37.03
N ARG A 277 -12.03 -31.68 36.53
CA ARG A 277 -13.23 -32.49 36.34
C ARG A 277 -13.59 -33.19 37.64
#